data_AF-A0A2A5AZ47-F1
#
_entry.id   AF-A0A2A5AZ47-F1
#
_cell.length_a   1.000
_cell.length_b   1.000
_cell.length_c   1.000
_cell.angle_alpha   90.00
_cell.angle_beta   90.00
_cell.angle_gamma   90.00
#
_symmetry.space_group_name_H-M   'P 1'
#
loop_
_entity.id
_entity.type
_entity.pdbx_description
1 polymer ?
#
loop_
_entity_poly.entity_id
_entity_poly.type
_entity_poly.pdbx_seq_one_letter_code
_entity_poly.pdbx_strand_id
1 'polypeptide(L)'
;MSLPYFPMYPKDFEGKTSHLTLEEDGAYNRLLRLQWMNPTCRLPNDDAWIMRRMRVDKKAFDRVVKVIISEFFTTKGAYLYSPKLLEVYKQSGVAHSKRVKAGKQGGHSKARNYKHKDPSNAVAMPYQPEPEPEPIREITTTLVSSNDVPASPKGEDKNQFTKEFETIWPHYPRKVSKKQSLINYIKARKKFSYDDIAKPLREFIDATMKFGDPENMIHFSTWLQQERFSDEDQQAAVTGRTSKGYTNGRQQDKGSISDWSAKAATADLTPPPDGT
;
A
#
# COMPACT_ATOMS: atom_id res chain seq x y z
N MET A 1 -1.03 -11.50 -23.25
CA MET A 1 -1.49 -10.35 -22.44
C MET A 1 -0.28 -9.47 -22.19
N SER A 2 -0.24 -8.27 -22.78
CA SER A 2 0.72 -7.24 -22.39
C SER A 2 0.35 -6.72 -20.99
N LEU A 3 1.35 -6.29 -20.22
CA LEU A 3 1.10 -5.77 -18.87
C LEU A 3 0.42 -4.40 -18.98
N PRO A 4 -0.68 -4.15 -18.23
CA PRO A 4 -1.44 -2.91 -18.34
C PRO A 4 -0.73 -1.70 -17.70
N TYR A 5 0.46 -1.90 -17.13
CA TYR A 5 1.24 -0.87 -16.45
C TYR A 5 2.69 -0.94 -16.89
N PHE A 6 3.39 0.20 -16.82
CA PHE A 6 4.82 0.34 -17.04
C PHE A 6 5.47 0.75 -15.71
N PRO A 7 6.29 -0.12 -15.08
CA PRO A 7 6.97 0.22 -13.84
C PRO A 7 8.12 1.20 -14.10
N MET A 8 8.07 2.35 -13.43
CA MET A 8 9.13 3.37 -13.45
C MET A 8 9.71 3.48 -12.04
N TYR A 9 11.04 3.53 -11.95
CA TYR A 9 11.77 3.65 -10.68
C TYR A 9 12.51 4.99 -10.67
N PRO A 10 11.90 6.07 -10.12
CA PRO A 10 12.44 7.43 -10.25
C PRO A 10 13.88 7.56 -9.77
N LYS A 11 14.24 6.93 -8.65
CA LYS A 11 15.62 6.96 -8.12
C LYS A 11 16.65 6.37 -9.09
N ASP A 12 16.35 5.20 -9.65
CA ASP A 12 17.24 4.53 -10.60
C ASP A 12 17.27 5.23 -11.96
N PHE A 13 16.13 5.84 -12.34
CA PHE A 13 15.97 6.60 -13.57
C PHE A 13 16.81 7.89 -13.51
N GLU A 14 16.52 8.77 -12.56
CA GLU A 14 17.22 10.05 -12.37
C GLU A 14 18.73 9.87 -12.16
N GLY A 15 19.14 8.80 -11.46
CA GLY A 15 20.56 8.51 -11.25
C GLY A 15 21.34 8.23 -12.55
N LYS A 16 20.67 7.87 -13.64
CA LYS A 16 21.28 7.57 -14.95
C LYS A 16 20.94 8.57 -16.05
N THR A 17 19.99 9.47 -15.82
CA THR A 17 19.48 10.41 -16.82
C THR A 17 19.67 11.86 -16.42
N SER A 18 20.30 12.15 -15.28
CA SER A 18 20.48 13.51 -14.75
C SER A 18 21.27 14.44 -15.66
N HIS A 19 22.09 13.90 -16.58
CA HIS A 19 22.85 14.67 -17.57
C HIS A 19 22.08 14.96 -18.85
N LEU A 20 20.90 14.38 -19.05
CA LEU A 20 20.12 14.54 -20.27
C LEU A 20 19.42 15.90 -20.31
N THR A 21 19.36 16.47 -21.50
CA THR A 21 18.49 17.63 -21.76
C THR A 21 17.02 17.23 -21.73
N LEU A 22 16.12 18.22 -21.60
CA LEU A 22 14.67 17.96 -21.60
C LEU A 22 14.19 17.25 -22.88
N GLU A 23 14.79 17.57 -24.03
CA GLU A 23 14.47 16.91 -25.31
C GLU A 23 14.91 15.44 -25.30
N GLU A 24 16.12 15.17 -24.80
CA GLU A 24 16.70 13.83 -24.70
C GLU A 24 15.95 12.96 -23.69
N ASP A 25 15.61 13.50 -22.52
CA ASP A 25 14.80 12.81 -21.51
C ASP A 25 13.41 12.44 -22.07
N GLY A 26 12.75 13.39 -22.75
CA GLY A 26 11.48 13.15 -23.42
C GLY A 26 11.58 12.06 -24.51
N ALA A 27 12.66 12.08 -25.28
CA ALA A 27 12.94 11.06 -26.30
C ALA A 27 13.19 9.69 -25.66
N TYR A 28 14.01 9.61 -24.63
CA TYR A 28 14.31 8.39 -23.89
C TYR A 28 13.05 7.77 -23.28
N ASN A 29 12.26 8.56 -22.55
CA ASN A 29 10.99 8.13 -21.96
C ASN A 29 10.00 7.62 -23.02
N ARG A 30 9.94 8.27 -24.18
CA ARG A 30 9.09 7.82 -25.29
C ARG A 30 9.58 6.49 -25.89
N LEU A 31 10.89 6.31 -26.09
CA LEU A 31 11.46 5.05 -26.57
C LEU A 31 11.20 3.89 -25.59
N LEU A 32 11.33 4.11 -24.28
CA LEU A 32 11.03 3.10 -23.27
C LEU A 32 9.56 2.66 -23.33
N ARG A 33 8.62 3.61 -23.45
CA ARG A 33 7.20 3.30 -23.62
C ARG A 33 6.92 2.51 -24.89
N LEU A 34 7.53 2.90 -26.02
CA LEU A 34 7.41 2.16 -27.28
C LEU A 34 7.94 0.73 -27.15
N GLN A 35 9.09 0.56 -26.51
CA GLN A 35 9.68 -0.76 -26.27
C GLN A 35 8.76 -1.61 -25.37
N TRP A 36 8.19 -1.03 -24.32
CA TRP A 36 7.31 -1.73 -23.37
C TRP A 36 6.00 -2.22 -24.01
N MET A 37 5.43 -1.44 -24.93
CA MET A 37 4.19 -1.81 -25.63
C MET A 37 4.38 -2.98 -26.60
N ASN A 38 5.61 -3.25 -27.04
CA ASN A 38 5.89 -4.37 -27.93
C ASN A 38 5.89 -5.70 -27.16
N PRO A 39 5.24 -6.78 -27.65
CA PRO A 39 5.15 -8.06 -26.96
C PRO A 39 6.51 -8.70 -26.59
N THR A 40 7.54 -8.43 -27.39
CA THR A 40 8.90 -8.95 -27.19
C THR A 40 9.79 -8.01 -26.36
N CYS A 41 9.28 -6.83 -25.97
CA CYS A 41 10.04 -5.77 -25.33
C CYS A 41 11.30 -5.38 -26.11
N ARG A 42 11.19 -5.29 -27.43
CA ARG A 42 12.25 -4.90 -28.38
C ARG A 42 11.67 -4.00 -29.46
N LEU A 43 12.49 -3.15 -30.06
CA LEU A 43 12.13 -2.27 -31.16
C LEU A 43 12.89 -2.69 -32.43
N PRO A 44 12.33 -2.51 -33.64
CA PRO A 44 13.08 -2.68 -34.88
C PRO A 44 14.24 -1.69 -34.98
N ASN A 45 15.41 -2.17 -35.41
CA ASN A 45 16.58 -1.33 -35.72
C ASN A 45 16.46 -0.75 -37.14
N ASP A 46 15.46 0.09 -37.33
CA ASP A 46 15.15 0.79 -38.57
C ASP A 46 14.83 2.26 -38.25
N ASP A 47 15.72 3.15 -38.68
CA ASP A 47 15.61 4.60 -38.44
C ASP A 47 14.27 5.15 -38.94
N ALA A 48 13.79 4.73 -40.12
CA ALA A 48 12.52 5.20 -40.67
C ALA A 48 11.34 4.74 -39.82
N TRP A 49 11.40 3.50 -39.33
CA TRP A 49 10.40 2.98 -38.40
C TRP A 49 10.39 3.80 -37.12
N ILE A 50 11.55 4.03 -36.49
CA ILE A 50 11.68 4.72 -35.20
C ILE A 50 11.24 6.17 -35.34
N MET A 51 11.72 6.91 -36.34
CA MET A 51 11.32 8.30 -36.62
C MET A 51 9.80 8.47 -36.65
N ARG A 52 9.11 7.58 -37.37
CA ARG A 52 7.64 7.63 -37.49
C ARG A 52 6.93 7.42 -36.15
N ARG A 53 7.44 6.56 -35.25
CA ARG A 53 6.82 6.31 -33.93
C ARG A 53 7.20 7.39 -32.91
N MET A 54 8.40 7.94 -33.05
CA MET A 54 8.87 9.08 -32.27
C MET A 54 8.19 10.39 -32.67
N ARG A 55 7.61 10.46 -33.89
CA ARG A 55 6.93 11.64 -34.45
C ARG A 55 7.88 12.82 -34.63
N VAL A 56 9.08 12.53 -35.10
CA VAL A 56 10.16 13.51 -35.32
C VAL A 56 10.60 13.50 -36.77
N ASP A 57 11.15 14.62 -37.22
CA ASP A 57 11.82 14.73 -38.51
C ASP A 57 13.25 14.14 -38.45
N LYS A 58 13.91 14.03 -39.60
CA LYS A 58 15.26 13.46 -39.68
C LYS A 58 16.27 14.29 -38.89
N LYS A 59 16.12 15.62 -38.86
CA LYS A 59 17.04 16.51 -38.15
C LYS A 59 16.96 16.31 -36.64
N ALA A 60 15.77 16.27 -36.06
CA ALA A 60 15.60 15.98 -34.63
C ALA A 60 15.97 14.54 -34.28
N PHE A 61 15.71 13.58 -35.18
CA PHE A 61 16.13 12.19 -35.00
C PHE A 61 17.65 12.05 -34.87
N ASP A 62 18.40 12.60 -35.82
CA ASP A 62 19.86 12.51 -35.84
C ASP A 62 20.48 13.26 -34.64
N ARG A 63 19.90 14.41 -34.24
CA ARG A 63 20.38 15.22 -33.12
C ARG A 63 20.14 14.58 -31.75
N VAL A 64 18.94 14.03 -31.52
CA VAL A 64 18.46 13.64 -30.18
C VAL A 64 18.29 12.13 -30.07
N VAL A 65 17.43 11.56 -30.92
CA VAL A 65 17.00 10.16 -30.78
C VAL A 65 18.17 9.20 -31.00
N LYS A 66 19.03 9.48 -31.98
CA LYS A 66 20.18 8.65 -32.30
C LYS A 66 21.23 8.62 -31.18
N VAL A 67 21.45 9.76 -30.52
CA VAL A 67 22.34 9.88 -29.35
C VAL A 67 21.81 9.00 -28.22
N ILE A 68 20.52 9.12 -27.90
CA ILE A 68 19.87 8.31 -26.86
C ILE A 68 19.90 6.82 -27.17
N ILE A 69 19.66 6.43 -28.44
CA ILE A 69 19.77 5.03 -28.86
C ILE A 69 21.19 4.52 -28.66
N SER A 70 22.21 5.32 -29.04
CA SER A 70 23.60 4.91 -28.90
C SER A 70 24.05 4.74 -27.44
N GLU A 71 23.47 5.51 -26.52
CA GLU A 71 23.85 5.49 -25.11
C GLU A 71 23.12 4.40 -24.31
N PHE A 72 21.79 4.30 -24.45
CA PHE A 72 20.96 3.47 -23.56
C PHE A 72 20.46 2.16 -24.18
N PHE A 73 20.55 2.01 -25.50
CA PHE A 73 20.02 0.85 -26.21
C PHE A 73 21.13 -0.02 -26.78
N THR A 74 20.92 -1.33 -26.71
CA THR A 74 21.81 -2.31 -27.33
C THR A 74 21.21 -2.77 -28.65
N THR A 75 22.03 -2.73 -29.69
CA THR A 75 21.68 -3.24 -31.02
C THR A 75 22.08 -4.70 -31.12
N LYS A 76 21.12 -5.57 -31.49
CA LYS A 76 21.35 -6.99 -31.77
C LYS A 76 20.68 -7.37 -33.08
N GLY A 77 21.45 -7.33 -34.16
CA GLY A 77 20.96 -7.58 -35.51
C GLY A 77 19.88 -6.57 -35.90
N ALA A 78 18.71 -7.06 -36.28
CA ALA A 78 17.57 -6.24 -36.71
C ALA A 78 16.77 -5.58 -35.56
N TYR A 79 17.21 -5.69 -34.30
CA TYR A 79 16.48 -5.19 -33.16
C TYR A 79 17.35 -4.34 -32.23
N LEU A 80 16.73 -3.33 -31.62
CA LEU A 80 17.27 -2.53 -30.53
C LEU A 80 16.45 -2.73 -29.26
N TYR A 81 17.10 -2.72 -28.10
CA TYR A 81 16.44 -2.85 -26.81
C TYR A 81 17.26 -2.26 -25.68
N SER A 82 16.60 -1.66 -24.69
CA SER A 82 17.22 -1.34 -23.41
C SER A 82 17.39 -2.62 -22.57
N PRO A 83 18.62 -2.97 -22.13
CA PRO A 83 18.87 -4.17 -21.32
C PRO A 83 18.10 -4.18 -20.00
N LYS A 84 18.10 -3.04 -19.30
CA LYS A 84 17.41 -2.89 -18.00
C LYS A 84 15.90 -3.05 -18.15
N LEU A 85 15.31 -2.44 -19.19
CA LEU A 85 13.87 -2.55 -19.42
C LEU A 85 13.45 -4.00 -19.75
N LEU A 86 14.26 -4.71 -20.54
CA LEU A 86 14.00 -6.11 -20.87
C LEU A 86 14.00 -7.02 -19.63
N GLU A 87 14.89 -6.77 -18.67
CA GLU A 87 14.92 -7.47 -17.39
C GLU A 87 13.63 -7.24 -16.59
N VAL A 88 13.24 -5.96 -16.44
CA VAL A 88 12.03 -5.56 -15.71
C VAL A 88 10.77 -6.14 -16.37
N TYR A 89 10.72 -6.19 -17.70
CA TYR A 89 9.63 -6.79 -18.45
C TYR A 89 9.50 -8.30 -18.16
N LYS A 90 10.62 -9.04 -18.17
CA LYS A 90 10.64 -10.46 -17.81
C LYS A 90 10.16 -10.69 -16.38
N GLN A 91 10.70 -9.94 -15.42
CA GLN A 91 10.32 -10.04 -14.00
C GLN A 91 8.82 -9.77 -13.81
N SER A 92 8.31 -8.71 -14.45
CA SER A 92 6.90 -8.34 -14.39
C SER A 92 5.99 -9.40 -15.03
N GLY A 93 6.42 -9.99 -16.14
CA GLY A 93 5.73 -11.10 -16.79
C GLY A 93 5.64 -12.35 -15.90
N VAL A 94 6.73 -12.70 -15.22
CA VAL A 94 6.76 -13.81 -14.25
C VAL A 94 5.82 -13.52 -13.07
N ALA A 95 5.90 -12.33 -12.48
CA ALA A 95 5.05 -11.93 -11.37
C ALA A 95 3.57 -11.93 -11.76
N HIS A 96 3.23 -11.43 -12.95
CA HIS A 96 1.87 -11.50 -13.47
C HIS A 96 1.40 -12.94 -13.68
N SER A 97 2.21 -13.80 -14.31
CA SER A 97 1.88 -15.22 -14.49
C SER A 97 1.61 -15.94 -13.16
N LYS A 98 2.45 -15.69 -12.14
CA LYS A 98 2.25 -16.23 -10.78
C LYS A 98 0.90 -15.80 -10.19
N ARG A 99 0.55 -14.50 -10.30
CA ARG A 99 -0.73 -13.96 -9.82
C ARG A 99 -1.92 -14.57 -10.57
N VAL A 100 -1.82 -14.72 -11.89
CA VAL A 100 -2.89 -15.35 -12.70
C VAL A 100 -3.11 -16.81 -12.27
N LYS A 101 -2.03 -17.59 -12.10
CA LYS A 101 -2.14 -18.99 -11.63
C LYS A 101 -2.76 -19.09 -10.24
N ALA A 102 -2.31 -18.25 -9.30
CA ALA A 102 -2.87 -18.20 -7.96
C ALA A 102 -4.35 -17.79 -7.95
N GLY A 103 -4.72 -16.78 -8.76
CA GLY A 103 -6.11 -16.34 -8.93
C GLY A 103 -6.99 -17.44 -9.52
N LYS A 104 -6.51 -18.15 -10.55
CA LYS A 104 -7.20 -19.30 -11.13
C LYS A 104 -7.41 -20.42 -10.11
N GLN A 105 -6.37 -20.77 -9.35
CA GLN A 105 -6.46 -21.79 -8.30
C GLN A 105 -7.45 -21.40 -7.19
N GLY A 106 -7.38 -20.15 -6.71
CA GLY A 106 -8.30 -19.62 -5.72
C GLY A 106 -9.75 -19.61 -6.21
N GLY A 107 -9.98 -19.26 -7.48
CA GLY A 107 -11.28 -19.35 -8.13
C GLY A 107 -11.83 -20.78 -8.17
N HIS A 108 -11.00 -21.75 -8.58
CA HIS A 108 -11.39 -23.16 -8.58
C HIS A 108 -11.70 -23.70 -7.17
N SER A 109 -10.90 -23.34 -6.16
CA SER A 109 -11.17 -23.73 -4.76
C SER A 109 -12.48 -23.16 -4.24
N LYS A 110 -12.79 -21.90 -4.54
CA LYS A 110 -14.11 -21.30 -4.20
C LYS A 110 -15.23 -22.05 -4.90
N ALA A 111 -15.14 -22.29 -6.21
CA ALA A 111 -16.15 -23.02 -6.96
C ALA A 111 -16.40 -24.44 -6.42
N ARG A 112 -15.35 -25.14 -5.96
CA ARG A 112 -15.47 -26.46 -5.34
C ARG A 112 -16.24 -26.42 -4.01
N ASN A 113 -16.02 -25.38 -3.20
CA ASN A 113 -16.72 -25.18 -1.92
C ASN A 113 -18.19 -24.73 -2.10
N TYR A 114 -18.58 -24.25 -3.28
CA TYR A 114 -19.96 -23.86 -3.59
C TYR A 114 -20.84 -25.02 -4.10
N LYS A 115 -20.27 -26.16 -4.50
CA LYS A 115 -21.05 -27.31 -5.00
C LYS A 115 -22.01 -27.95 -3.98
N HIS A 116 -21.87 -27.61 -2.69
CA HIS A 116 -22.69 -28.14 -1.59
C HIS A 116 -23.49 -27.08 -0.84
N LYS A 117 -23.61 -25.86 -1.36
CA LYS A 117 -24.46 -24.83 -0.76
C LYS A 117 -25.70 -24.65 -1.63
N ASP A 118 -26.87 -24.77 -1.01
CA ASP A 118 -28.14 -24.40 -1.63
C ASP A 118 -28.02 -23.00 -2.25
N PRO A 119 -28.61 -22.76 -3.43
CA PRO A 119 -28.61 -21.44 -4.03
C PRO A 119 -29.20 -20.46 -3.02
N SER A 120 -28.46 -19.38 -2.73
CA SER A 120 -29.02 -18.32 -1.89
C SER A 120 -30.28 -17.79 -2.56
N ASN A 121 -31.37 -17.66 -1.81
CA ASN A 121 -32.65 -17.10 -2.25
C ASN A 121 -32.58 -15.57 -2.50
N ALA A 122 -31.48 -15.10 -3.06
CA ALA A 122 -31.24 -13.70 -3.39
C ALA A 122 -31.87 -13.42 -4.75
N VAL A 123 -32.98 -12.68 -4.74
CA VAL A 123 -33.59 -12.13 -5.96
C VAL A 123 -32.67 -11.05 -6.50
N ALA A 124 -32.28 -11.15 -7.78
CA ALA A 124 -31.50 -10.11 -8.44
C ALA A 124 -32.30 -8.79 -8.40
N MET A 125 -31.76 -7.77 -7.73
CA MET A 125 -32.37 -6.45 -7.75
C MET A 125 -32.36 -5.90 -9.19
N PRO A 126 -33.35 -5.08 -9.58
CA PRO A 126 -33.38 -4.42 -10.87
C PRO A 126 -32.06 -3.68 -11.13
N TYR A 127 -31.58 -3.78 -12.38
CA TYR A 127 -30.41 -3.05 -12.85
C TYR A 127 -30.62 -1.55 -12.62
N GLN A 128 -29.78 -0.95 -11.78
CA GLN A 128 -29.75 0.49 -11.61
C GLN A 128 -29.11 1.06 -12.89
N PRO A 129 -29.81 1.90 -13.68
CA PRO A 129 -29.20 2.52 -14.85
C PRO A 129 -27.95 3.29 -14.42
N GLU A 130 -26.88 3.19 -15.22
CA GLU A 130 -25.62 3.88 -14.95
C GLU A 130 -25.88 5.38 -14.77
N PRO A 131 -25.46 5.99 -13.65
CA PRO A 131 -25.56 7.43 -13.50
C PRO A 131 -24.68 8.11 -14.56
N GLU A 132 -25.24 9.10 -15.25
CA GLU A 132 -24.49 9.95 -16.18
C GLU A 132 -23.25 10.53 -15.46
N PRO A 133 -22.09 10.64 -16.15
CA PRO A 133 -20.84 11.03 -15.53
C PRO A 133 -20.92 12.48 -15.02
N GLU A 134 -21.00 12.64 -13.70
CA GLU A 134 -20.83 13.93 -13.04
C GLU A 134 -19.39 14.45 -13.18
N PRO A 135 -19.19 15.77 -13.30
CA PRO A 135 -17.88 16.38 -13.48
C PRO A 135 -16.93 16.11 -12.31
N ILE A 136 -15.74 15.64 -12.65
CA ILE A 136 -14.66 15.19 -11.76
C ILE A 136 -14.26 16.31 -10.79
N ARG A 137 -14.41 16.06 -9.48
CA ARG A 137 -13.74 16.84 -8.43
C ARG A 137 -12.49 16.09 -7.97
N GLU A 138 -11.35 16.74 -8.09
CA GLU A 138 -10.03 16.23 -7.68
C GLU A 138 -9.99 15.96 -6.18
N ILE A 139 -9.78 14.70 -5.78
CA ILE A 139 -9.39 14.34 -4.42
C ILE A 139 -8.25 13.32 -4.51
N THR A 140 -7.05 13.80 -4.21
CA THR A 140 -5.83 13.04 -3.98
C THR A 140 -6.02 11.98 -2.88
N THR A 141 -5.92 10.70 -3.23
CA THR A 141 -5.85 9.61 -2.23
C THR A 141 -4.56 8.83 -2.40
N THR A 142 -3.65 9.05 -1.46
CA THR A 142 -2.43 8.27 -1.19
C THR A 142 -2.79 6.85 -0.75
N LEU A 143 -2.46 5.86 -1.57
CA LEU A 143 -2.50 4.43 -1.22
C LEU A 143 -1.09 3.94 -0.90
N VAL A 144 -0.81 3.71 0.38
CA VAL A 144 0.43 3.08 0.85
C VAL A 144 0.26 1.57 0.77
N SER A 145 1.10 0.94 -0.06
CA SER A 145 1.28 -0.49 -0.17
C SER A 145 2.53 -0.88 0.61
N SER A 146 2.40 -1.79 1.58
CA SER A 146 3.55 -2.41 2.24
C SER A 146 3.31 -3.91 2.37
N ASN A 147 4.06 -4.65 1.56
CA ASN A 147 4.31 -6.09 1.73
C ASN A 147 5.50 -6.24 2.66
N ASP A 148 5.28 -6.81 3.84
CA ASP A 148 6.32 -7.53 4.57
C ASP A 148 5.64 -8.70 5.31
N VAL A 149 6.07 -9.91 4.98
CA VAL A 149 5.60 -11.16 5.59
C VAL A 149 6.76 -11.75 6.38
N PRO A 150 6.65 -11.84 7.72
CA PRO A 150 7.31 -12.89 8.47
C PRO A 150 6.32 -14.03 8.77
N ALA A 151 6.88 -15.23 8.80
CA ALA A 151 6.36 -16.57 9.03
C ALA A 151 4.91 -16.73 9.56
N SER A 152 4.24 -17.74 8.99
CA SER A 152 2.89 -18.18 9.35
C SER A 152 2.90 -18.92 10.69
N PRO A 153 2.05 -18.57 11.68
CA PRO A 153 1.96 -19.31 12.95
C PRO A 153 1.15 -20.60 12.81
N LYS A 154 1.37 -21.52 13.73
CA LYS A 154 0.55 -22.73 13.92
C LYS A 154 -0.87 -22.33 14.40
N GLY A 155 -1.84 -23.23 14.23
CA GLY A 155 -3.27 -22.93 14.40
C GLY A 155 -3.71 -22.49 15.81
N GLU A 156 -2.91 -22.79 16.84
CA GLU A 156 -3.21 -22.47 18.25
C GLU A 156 -2.98 -20.99 18.57
N ASP A 157 -1.86 -20.39 18.13
CA ASP A 157 -1.50 -18.98 18.39
C ASP A 157 -2.56 -18.00 17.85
N LYS A 158 -3.11 -18.32 16.67
CA LYS A 158 -4.14 -17.48 16.03
C LYS A 158 -5.45 -17.47 16.83
N ASN A 159 -5.76 -18.57 17.51
CA ASN A 159 -6.95 -18.67 18.34
C ASN A 159 -6.79 -17.85 19.63
N GLN A 160 -5.60 -17.90 20.25
CA GLN A 160 -5.26 -17.08 21.42
C GLN A 160 -5.33 -15.57 21.12
N PHE A 161 -4.67 -15.11 20.04
CA PHE A 161 -4.70 -13.68 19.68
C PHE A 161 -6.10 -13.18 19.32
N THR A 162 -6.96 -14.04 18.79
CA THR A 162 -8.34 -13.68 18.51
C THR A 162 -9.14 -13.50 19.80
N LYS A 163 -8.93 -14.36 20.81
CA LYS A 163 -9.57 -14.24 22.14
C LYS A 163 -9.11 -12.98 22.86
N GLU A 164 -7.81 -12.69 22.88
CA GLU A 164 -7.28 -11.46 23.48
C GLU A 164 -7.85 -10.20 22.81
N PHE A 165 -7.98 -10.20 21.48
CA PHE A 165 -8.59 -9.09 20.75
C PHE A 165 -10.06 -8.88 21.14
N GLU A 166 -10.82 -9.95 21.37
CA GLU A 166 -12.20 -9.88 21.83
C GLU A 166 -12.30 -9.26 23.23
N THR A 167 -11.28 -9.42 24.08
CA THR A 167 -11.19 -8.73 25.38
C THR A 167 -10.88 -7.24 25.20
N ILE A 168 -9.95 -6.87 24.32
CA ILE A 168 -9.51 -5.48 24.15
C ILE A 168 -10.52 -4.63 23.36
N TRP A 169 -11.14 -5.22 22.34
CA TRP A 169 -11.99 -4.49 21.39
C TRP A 169 -13.14 -3.71 22.07
N PRO A 170 -13.87 -4.24 23.06
CA PRO A 170 -14.91 -3.53 23.81
C PRO A 170 -14.44 -2.27 24.53
N HIS A 171 -13.16 -2.14 24.87
CA HIS A 171 -12.65 -0.95 25.57
C HIS A 171 -12.34 0.22 24.63
N TYR A 172 -12.10 -0.02 23.34
CA TYR A 172 -11.71 1.04 22.41
C TYR A 172 -12.89 1.95 22.02
N PRO A 173 -12.93 3.25 22.37
CA PRO A 173 -14.14 4.07 22.23
C PRO A 173 -14.73 4.13 20.81
N ARG A 174 -13.88 4.20 19.79
CA ARG A 174 -14.28 4.36 18.39
C ARG A 174 -14.37 3.01 17.66
N LYS A 175 -15.58 2.45 17.56
CA LYS A 175 -15.84 1.09 17.03
C LYS A 175 -15.90 1.01 15.50
N VAL A 176 -14.81 1.33 14.81
CA VAL A 176 -14.76 1.28 13.34
C VAL A 176 -13.78 0.21 12.87
N SER A 177 -14.09 -0.49 11.77
CA SER A 177 -13.18 -1.43 11.09
C SER A 177 -12.72 -2.66 11.92
N LYS A 178 -13.60 -3.27 12.76
CA LYS A 178 -13.28 -4.44 13.62
C LYS A 178 -12.43 -5.52 12.91
N LYS A 179 -12.79 -5.88 11.67
CA LYS A 179 -12.07 -6.87 10.87
C LYS A 179 -10.62 -6.46 10.58
N GLN A 180 -10.39 -5.20 10.23
CA GLN A 180 -9.04 -4.69 9.95
C GLN A 180 -8.22 -4.55 11.23
N SER A 181 -8.86 -4.14 12.32
CA SER A 181 -8.23 -4.06 13.65
C SER A 181 -7.75 -5.44 14.12
N LEU A 182 -8.55 -6.49 13.94
CA LEU A 182 -8.15 -7.87 14.27
C LEU A 182 -6.92 -8.31 13.46
N ILE A 183 -6.90 -8.03 12.14
CA ILE A 183 -5.76 -8.35 11.28
C ILE A 183 -4.49 -7.66 11.77
N ASN A 184 -4.58 -6.37 12.12
CA ASN A 184 -3.44 -5.61 12.59
C ASN A 184 -3.01 -6.01 14.00
N TYR A 185 -3.96 -6.39 14.87
CA TYR A 185 -3.67 -6.90 16.21
C TYR A 185 -2.91 -8.22 16.16
N ILE A 186 -3.37 -9.17 15.33
CA ILE A 186 -2.66 -10.43 15.11
C ILE A 186 -1.25 -10.18 14.57
N LYS A 187 -1.07 -9.18 13.69
CA LYS A 187 0.27 -8.80 13.20
C LYS A 187 1.15 -8.22 14.32
N ALA A 188 0.60 -7.38 15.19
CA ALA A 188 1.31 -6.79 16.30
C ALA A 188 1.70 -7.84 17.36
N ARG A 189 0.79 -8.75 17.72
CA ARG A 189 1.04 -9.83 18.70
C ARG A 189 2.09 -10.85 18.29
N LYS A 190 2.40 -10.95 17.00
CA LYS A 190 3.55 -11.73 16.51
C LYS A 190 4.90 -11.10 16.87
N LYS A 191 4.93 -9.80 17.16
CA LYS A 191 6.15 -9.03 17.42
C LYS A 191 6.25 -8.58 18.88
N PHE A 192 5.12 -8.25 19.48
CA PHE A 192 5.02 -7.62 20.80
C PHE A 192 4.17 -8.49 21.74
N SER A 193 4.48 -8.46 23.04
CA SER A 193 3.68 -9.15 24.06
C SER A 193 2.28 -8.54 24.18
N TYR A 194 1.38 -9.22 24.91
CA TYR A 194 0.07 -8.66 25.20
C TYR A 194 0.19 -7.33 25.97
N ASP A 195 1.08 -7.29 26.96
CA ASP A 195 1.28 -6.12 27.82
C ASP A 195 1.88 -4.93 27.08
N ASP A 196 2.78 -5.19 26.12
CA ASP A 196 3.39 -4.17 25.25
C ASP A 196 2.35 -3.43 24.39
N ILE A 197 1.17 -4.01 24.20
CA ILE A 197 0.08 -3.40 23.44
C ILE A 197 -1.02 -2.89 24.39
N ALA A 198 -1.43 -3.70 25.37
CA ALA A 198 -2.57 -3.41 26.23
C ALA A 198 -2.31 -2.25 27.19
N LYS A 199 -1.09 -2.11 27.74
CA LYS A 199 -0.75 -1.02 28.65
C LYS A 199 -0.72 0.34 27.92
N PRO A 200 0.02 0.50 26.81
CA PRO A 200 -0.05 1.72 25.99
C PRO A 200 -1.46 2.05 25.48
N LEU A 201 -2.27 1.03 25.17
CA LEU A 201 -3.64 1.24 24.73
C LEU A 201 -4.49 1.88 25.84
N ARG A 202 -4.33 1.42 27.08
CA ARG A 202 -5.03 2.02 28.23
C ARG A 202 -4.66 3.48 28.40
N GLU A 203 -3.37 3.78 28.40
CA GLU A 203 -2.85 5.15 28.54
C GLU A 203 -3.37 6.06 27.42
N PHE A 204 -3.39 5.57 26.18
CA PHE A 204 -3.93 6.28 25.03
C PHE A 204 -5.44 6.56 25.13
N ILE A 205 -6.24 5.56 25.56
CA ILE A 205 -7.69 5.72 25.75
C ILE A 205 -7.97 6.73 26.86
N ASP A 206 -7.27 6.60 28.00
CA ASP A 206 -7.44 7.49 29.15
C ASP A 206 -7.08 8.93 28.80
N ALA A 207 -5.98 9.15 28.08
CA ALA A 207 -5.58 10.48 27.63
C ALA A 207 -6.60 11.07 26.64
N THR A 208 -7.10 10.27 25.69
CA THR A 208 -8.10 10.73 24.72
C THR A 208 -9.43 11.05 25.38
N MET A 209 -9.85 10.26 26.38
CA MET A 209 -11.08 10.50 27.14
C MET A 209 -11.02 11.75 28.02
N LYS A 210 -9.83 12.09 28.54
CA LYS A 210 -9.63 13.24 29.41
C LYS A 210 -9.45 14.56 28.64
N PHE A 211 -8.72 14.53 27.53
CA PHE A 211 -8.24 15.74 26.85
C PHE A 211 -8.66 15.86 25.39
N GLY A 212 -9.19 14.79 24.80
CA GLY A 212 -9.52 14.71 23.38
C GLY A 212 -11.01 14.56 23.10
N ASP A 213 -11.31 14.18 21.86
CA ASP A 213 -12.66 13.85 21.40
C ASP A 213 -12.70 12.37 20.96
N PRO A 214 -13.44 11.52 21.70
CA PRO A 214 -13.57 10.09 21.38
C PRO A 214 -14.11 9.80 19.97
N GLU A 215 -14.96 10.67 19.40
CA GLU A 215 -15.55 10.47 18.07
C GLU A 215 -14.51 10.67 16.96
N ASN A 216 -13.55 11.58 17.19
CA ASN A 216 -12.47 11.92 16.28
C ASN A 216 -11.15 11.20 16.59
N MET A 217 -11.13 10.32 17.59
CA MET A 217 -10.00 9.47 17.92
C MET A 217 -9.52 8.67 16.69
N ILE A 218 -8.22 8.46 16.55
CA ILE A 218 -7.67 7.59 15.50
C ILE A 218 -8.38 6.22 15.48
N HIS A 219 -8.45 5.56 14.32
CA HIS A 219 -9.01 4.21 14.27
C HIS A 219 -8.08 3.19 14.92
N PHE A 220 -8.64 2.19 15.63
CA PHE A 220 -7.82 1.16 16.30
C PHE A 220 -6.90 0.41 15.32
N SER A 221 -7.40 0.13 14.12
CA SER A 221 -6.63 -0.48 13.04
C SER A 221 -5.40 0.35 12.67
N THR A 222 -5.54 1.67 12.56
CA THR A 222 -4.44 2.60 12.25
C THR A 222 -3.48 2.75 13.41
N TRP A 223 -3.98 2.81 14.65
CA TRP A 223 -3.16 2.84 15.86
C TRP A 223 -2.23 1.62 15.97
N LEU A 224 -2.77 0.42 15.73
CA LEU A 224 -2.00 -0.82 15.67
C LEU A 224 -1.02 -0.88 14.48
N GLN A 225 -1.45 -0.41 13.30
CA GLN A 225 -0.64 -0.48 12.08
C GLN A 225 0.59 0.43 12.14
N GLN A 226 0.44 1.60 12.75
CA GLN A 226 1.52 2.56 12.93
C GLN A 226 2.37 2.26 14.16
N GLU A 227 2.15 1.12 14.83
CA GLU A 227 2.87 0.70 16.04
C GLU A 227 2.92 1.80 17.11
N ARG A 228 1.83 2.58 17.23
CA ARG A 228 1.72 3.74 18.13
C ARG A 228 1.70 3.38 19.61
N PHE A 229 1.92 2.12 19.96
CA PHE A 229 2.16 1.64 21.31
C PHE A 229 3.65 1.69 21.69
N SER A 230 4.55 2.11 20.79
CA SER A 230 5.95 2.38 21.12
C SER A 230 6.10 3.55 22.10
N ASP A 231 7.07 3.44 23.02
CA ASP A 231 7.30 4.40 24.12
C ASP A 231 7.47 5.85 23.64
N GLU A 232 8.14 6.07 22.50
CA GLU A 232 8.35 7.41 21.94
C GLU A 232 7.03 8.05 21.48
N ASP A 233 6.18 7.29 20.77
CA ASP A 233 4.90 7.76 20.27
C ASP A 233 3.85 7.91 21.37
N GLN A 234 3.93 7.07 22.42
CA GLN A 234 3.09 7.19 23.61
C GLN A 234 3.46 8.40 24.44
N GLN A 235 4.75 8.64 24.68
CA GLN A 235 5.21 9.86 25.35
C GLN A 235 4.86 11.10 24.55
N ALA A 236 4.97 11.05 23.22
CA ALA A 236 4.63 12.16 22.35
C ALA A 236 3.11 12.42 22.26
N ALA A 237 2.28 11.38 22.40
CA ALA A 237 0.85 11.51 22.64
C ALA A 237 0.63 12.19 23.99
N VAL A 238 1.03 11.53 25.10
CA VAL A 238 0.78 11.96 26.49
C VAL A 238 1.26 13.38 26.79
N THR A 239 2.41 13.79 26.23
CA THR A 239 3.01 15.12 26.48
C THR A 239 2.47 16.24 25.58
N GLY A 240 1.56 15.93 24.64
CA GLY A 240 0.99 16.93 23.73
C GLY A 240 1.99 17.55 22.75
N ARG A 241 3.20 17.00 22.63
CA ARG A 241 4.32 17.58 21.86
C ARG A 241 4.32 17.24 20.37
N THR A 242 3.25 16.66 19.84
CA THR A 242 3.10 16.44 18.38
C THR A 242 1.99 17.31 17.81
N SER A 243 2.21 17.82 16.60
CA SER A 243 1.20 18.51 15.77
C SER A 243 0.04 17.60 15.32
N LYS A 244 -0.02 16.35 15.79
CA LYS A 244 -0.96 15.29 15.35
C LYS A 244 -1.57 14.51 16.51
N GLY A 245 -1.56 15.08 17.72
CA GLY A 245 -2.01 14.39 18.93
C GLY A 245 -3.50 14.02 18.89
N TYR A 246 -3.78 12.73 19.06
CA TYR A 246 -5.07 12.12 19.42
C TYR A 246 -6.17 12.03 18.37
N THR A 247 -6.35 13.04 17.54
CA THR A 247 -7.41 13.07 16.54
C THR A 247 -6.86 12.89 15.12
N ASN A 248 -7.74 12.52 14.20
CA ASN A 248 -7.38 12.18 12.82
C ASN A 248 -6.98 13.42 11.97
N GLY A 249 -5.95 14.16 12.40
CA GLY A 249 -5.32 15.24 11.65
C GLY A 249 -6.02 16.60 11.66
N ARG A 250 -7.01 16.85 12.52
CA ARG A 250 -7.55 18.20 12.73
C ARG A 250 -6.87 18.84 13.94
N GLN A 251 -5.86 19.68 13.67
CA GLN A 251 -5.39 20.66 14.66
C GLN A 251 -6.61 21.50 15.10
N GLN A 252 -7.06 21.32 16.33
CA GLN A 252 -7.74 22.39 17.04
C GLN A 252 -6.73 22.97 18.02
N ASP A 253 -6.37 24.21 17.73
CA ASP A 253 -5.49 25.05 18.52
C ASP A 253 -6.00 25.16 19.95
N LYS A 254 -5.28 24.55 20.90
CA LYS A 254 -5.43 24.84 22.33
C LYS A 254 -4.07 24.76 23.00
N GLY A 255 -3.52 25.95 23.26
CA GLY A 255 -2.88 26.33 24.52
C GLY A 255 -1.65 25.54 24.95
N SER A 256 -0.51 26.23 24.91
CA SER A 256 0.69 25.89 25.69
C SER A 256 0.33 25.54 27.14
N ILE A 257 1.03 24.57 27.73
CA ILE A 257 1.81 24.75 28.99
C ILE A 257 2.12 23.40 29.64
N SER A 258 3.38 23.32 30.07
CA SER A 258 3.95 22.44 31.08
C SER A 258 3.05 22.26 32.31
N ASP A 259 2.63 21.03 32.61
CA ASP A 259 2.69 20.49 33.98
C ASP A 259 2.34 18.99 34.04
N TRP A 260 2.85 18.38 35.10
CA TRP A 260 3.07 16.96 35.34
C TRP A 260 1.85 16.02 35.43
N SER A 261 2.19 14.74 35.18
CA SER A 261 1.87 13.54 35.99
C SER A 261 1.00 13.74 37.25
N ALA A 262 -0.20 13.14 37.25
CA ALA A 262 -0.69 12.28 38.33
C ALA A 262 -2.08 11.67 38.01
N LYS A 263 -2.28 10.41 38.45
CA LYS A 263 -3.55 9.67 38.64
C LYS A 263 -4.12 8.88 37.45
N ALA A 264 -3.66 7.63 37.38
CA ALA A 264 -4.34 6.50 36.75
C ALA A 264 -5.48 5.99 37.65
N ALA A 265 -6.65 5.71 37.06
CA ALA A 265 -7.72 4.97 37.73
C ALA A 265 -8.51 4.12 36.71
N THR A 266 -8.22 2.82 36.76
CA THR A 266 -9.14 1.66 36.65
C THR A 266 -9.92 1.45 35.35
N ALA A 267 -9.32 0.67 34.45
CA ALA A 267 -10.03 -0.30 33.61
C ALA A 267 -9.19 -1.59 33.56
N ASP A 268 -9.72 -2.67 34.14
CA ASP A 268 -9.06 -3.96 34.19
C ASP A 268 -8.94 -4.54 32.76
N LEU A 269 -7.70 -4.71 32.30
CA LEU A 269 -7.34 -5.31 30.99
C LEU A 269 -6.51 -6.57 31.23
N THR A 270 -6.70 -7.24 32.36
CA THR A 270 -5.97 -8.45 32.71
C THR A 270 -6.05 -9.47 31.57
N PRO A 271 -4.92 -10.12 31.25
CA PRO A 271 -4.93 -11.19 30.26
C PRO A 271 -5.88 -12.31 30.72
N PRO A 272 -6.58 -13.00 29.80
CA PRO A 272 -7.35 -14.18 30.18
C PRO A 272 -6.42 -15.24 30.80
N PRO A 273 -6.86 -16.01 31.80
CA PRO A 273 -6.03 -17.03 32.42
C PRO A 273 -5.58 -18.05 31.38
N ASP A 274 -4.28 -18.38 31.38
CA ASP A 274 -3.72 -19.44 30.55
C ASP A 274 -4.42 -20.76 30.91
N GLY A 275 -5.20 -21.27 29.95
CA GLY A 275 -5.93 -22.52 30.12
C GLY A 275 -4.97 -23.71 30.11
N THR A 276 -4.99 -24.48 31.20
CA THR A 276 -4.58 -25.90 31.27
C THR A 276 -5.37 -26.78 30.32
#